data_AF-A0A7X6U6C7-F1
#
_entry.id   AF-A0A7X6U6C7-F1
#
_cell.length_a   1.000
_cell.length_b   1.000
_cell.length_c   1.000
_cell.angle_alpha   90.00
_cell.angle_beta   90.00
_cell.angle_gamma   90.00
#
_symmetry.space_group_name_H-M   'P 1'
#
loop_
_entity.id
_entity.type
_entity.pdbx_description
1 polymer ?
#
loop_
_entity_poly.entity_id
_entity_poly.type
_entity_poly.pdbx_seq_one_letter_code
_entity_poly.pdbx_strand_id
1 'polypeptide(L)'
;MIHATDKDSHQTYQPIQAGTLARIAAFNQVRSWDQFHNPKDLAISISLEAAELLECFQWSGKDLDAAEKRDYLLEETADVLIYALLLCQKLGVDPDTIINRKLDQNGRKYPVDQAIGSARKYTELDRD
;
A
#
# COMPACT_ATOMS: atom_id res chain seq x y z
N MET A 1 -16.42 -3.36 -35.87
CA MET A 1 -15.93 -4.61 -35.25
C MET A 1 -15.13 -4.19 -34.03
N ILE A 2 -15.81 -4.11 -32.89
CA ILE A 2 -15.24 -3.63 -31.62
C ILE A 2 -14.76 -4.89 -30.90
N HIS A 3 -13.46 -5.07 -30.77
CA HIS A 3 -12.91 -6.12 -29.91
C HIS A 3 -13.00 -5.64 -28.46
N ALA A 4 -14.07 -6.05 -27.78
CA ALA A 4 -14.09 -6.12 -26.33
C ALA A 4 -13.18 -7.28 -25.91
N THR A 5 -12.04 -6.96 -25.30
CA THR A 5 -11.25 -7.93 -24.56
C THR A 5 -11.76 -7.93 -23.13
N ASP A 6 -12.66 -8.86 -22.81
CA ASP A 6 -13.04 -9.12 -21.42
C ASP A 6 -11.87 -9.77 -20.69
N LYS A 7 -11.18 -8.92 -19.93
CA LYS A 7 -10.21 -9.26 -18.89
C LYS A 7 -10.97 -9.64 -17.61
N ASP A 8 -11.70 -10.74 -17.62
CA ASP A 8 -12.30 -11.30 -16.40
C ASP A 8 -11.50 -12.52 -15.92
N SER A 9 -10.27 -12.25 -15.50
CA SER A 9 -9.60 -13.08 -14.52
C SER A 9 -9.52 -12.26 -13.24
N HIS A 10 -10.56 -12.35 -12.40
CA HIS A 10 -10.45 -11.94 -11.00
C HIS A 10 -9.40 -12.84 -10.33
N GLN A 11 -8.13 -12.48 -10.50
CA GLN A 11 -7.05 -13.09 -9.76
C GLN A 11 -7.34 -12.80 -8.29
N THR A 12 -7.79 -13.83 -7.57
CA THR A 12 -8.11 -13.72 -6.16
C THR A 12 -6.77 -13.56 -5.44
N TYR A 13 -6.40 -12.32 -5.13
CA TYR A 13 -5.24 -12.03 -4.32
C TYR A 13 -5.39 -12.74 -2.97
N GLN A 14 -4.40 -13.54 -2.62
CA GLN A 14 -4.36 -14.18 -1.32
C GLN A 14 -3.97 -13.12 -0.27
N PRO A 15 -4.52 -13.19 0.95
CA PRO A 15 -4.08 -12.32 2.03
C PRO A 15 -2.58 -12.52 2.29
N ILE A 16 -1.94 -11.50 2.89
CA ILE A 16 -0.56 -11.64 3.35
C ILE A 16 -0.51 -12.82 4.31
N GLN A 17 0.21 -13.86 3.92
CA GLN A 17 0.25 -15.09 4.69
C GLN A 17 0.98 -14.86 6.01
N ALA A 18 0.52 -15.51 7.09
CA ALA A 18 1.20 -15.48 8.38
C ALA A 18 2.68 -15.89 8.27
N GLY A 19 3.01 -16.79 7.32
CA GLY A 19 4.39 -17.17 7.01
C GLY A 19 5.26 -16.01 6.51
N THR A 20 4.70 -15.04 5.79
CA THR A 20 5.42 -13.84 5.34
C THR A 20 5.78 -12.95 6.53
N LEU A 21 4.85 -12.72 7.46
CA LEU A 21 5.10 -11.95 8.67
C LEU A 21 6.18 -12.61 9.54
N ALA A 22 6.10 -13.94 9.71
CA ALA A 22 7.11 -14.71 10.42
C ALA A 22 8.50 -14.60 9.76
N ARG A 23 8.57 -14.61 8.42
CA ARG A 23 9.82 -14.44 7.67
C ARG A 23 10.42 -13.05 7.88
N ILE A 24 9.60 -11.99 7.88
CA ILE A 24 10.04 -10.61 8.17
C ILE A 24 10.60 -10.52 9.60
N ALA A 25 9.88 -11.06 10.59
CA ALA A 25 10.32 -11.06 11.97
C ALA A 25 11.65 -11.82 12.14
N ALA A 26 11.77 -13.01 11.56
CA ALA A 26 13.00 -13.80 11.60
C ALA A 26 14.18 -13.08 10.93
N PHE A 27 13.96 -12.42 9.79
CA PHE A 27 14.98 -11.66 9.08
C PHE A 27 15.58 -10.54 9.96
N ASN A 28 14.75 -9.86 10.73
CA ASN A 28 15.17 -8.79 11.63
C ASN A 28 15.81 -9.32 12.91
N GLN A 29 15.26 -10.40 13.47
CA GLN A 29 15.74 -11.00 14.70
C GLN A 29 17.19 -11.49 14.57
N VAL A 30 17.54 -12.20 13.48
CA VAL A 30 18.91 -12.70 13.28
C VAL A 30 19.94 -11.58 13.11
N ARG A 31 19.49 -10.35 12.82
CA ARG A 31 20.31 -9.15 12.71
C ARG A 31 20.26 -8.27 13.96
N SER A 32 19.45 -8.63 14.95
CA SER A 32 19.17 -7.81 16.13
C SER A 32 18.69 -6.40 15.77
N TRP A 33 17.94 -6.25 14.67
CA TRP A 33 17.50 -4.94 14.17
C TRP A 33 16.27 -4.38 14.89
N ASP A 34 15.56 -5.19 15.67
CA ASP A 34 14.40 -4.76 16.44
C ASP A 34 14.68 -3.58 17.39
N GLN A 35 15.95 -3.40 17.80
CA GLN A 35 16.40 -2.27 18.61
C GLN A 35 16.29 -0.91 17.89
N PHE A 36 16.35 -0.89 16.55
CA PHE A 36 16.25 0.32 15.72
C PHE A 36 14.80 0.60 15.27
N HIS A 37 13.90 -0.38 15.43
CA HIS A 37 12.51 -0.30 14.99
C HIS A 37 11.61 0.36 16.03
N ASN A 38 11.85 1.63 16.37
CA ASN A 38 10.85 2.44 17.08
C ASN A 38 9.85 3.07 16.10
N PRO A 39 8.64 3.47 16.55
CA PRO A 39 7.61 3.99 15.65
C PRO A 39 8.05 5.20 14.80
N LYS A 40 8.90 6.07 15.35
CA LYS A 40 9.41 7.25 14.63
C LYS A 40 10.32 6.82 13.47
N ASP A 41 11.28 5.93 13.74
CA ASP A 41 12.24 5.49 12.73
C ASP A 41 11.57 4.63 11.65
N LEU A 42 10.62 3.75 12.01
CA LEU A 42 9.83 3.00 11.03
C LEU A 42 8.97 3.91 10.14
N ALA A 43 8.38 4.97 10.69
CA ALA A 43 7.63 5.94 9.90
C ALA A 43 8.52 6.72 8.94
N ILE A 44 9.77 7.02 9.35
CA ILE A 44 10.78 7.60 8.45
C ILE A 44 11.11 6.63 7.33
N SER A 45 11.38 5.35 7.63
CA SER A 45 11.64 4.33 6.61
C SER A 45 10.51 4.24 5.58
N ILE A 46 9.25 4.17 6.02
CA ILE A 46 8.09 4.19 5.10
C ILE A 46 8.12 5.40 4.15
N SER A 47 8.49 6.58 4.66
CA SER A 47 8.57 7.78 3.84
C SER A 47 9.73 7.77 2.85
N LEU A 48 10.84 7.10 3.19
CA LEU A 48 11.99 6.95 2.30
C LEU A 48 11.64 5.99 1.16
N GLU A 49 11.10 4.81 1.45
CA GLU A 49 10.75 3.84 0.40
C GLU A 49 9.58 4.35 -0.46
N ALA A 50 8.66 5.14 0.13
CA ALA A 50 7.64 5.83 -0.66
C ALA A 50 8.23 6.87 -1.62
N ALA A 51 9.37 7.49 -1.28
CA ALA A 51 10.08 8.40 -2.18
C ALA A 51 10.82 7.63 -3.28
N GLU A 52 11.46 6.50 -2.96
CA GLU A 52 12.07 5.58 -3.94
C GLU A 52 11.01 5.04 -4.93
N LEU A 53 9.83 4.68 -4.42
CA LEU A 53 8.68 4.30 -5.25
C LEU A 53 8.28 5.41 -6.24
N LEU A 54 8.37 6.70 -5.84
CA LEU A 54 8.09 7.82 -6.73
C LEU A 54 9.15 7.98 -7.83
N GLU A 55 10.38 7.54 -7.62
CA GLU A 55 11.45 7.60 -8.63
C GLU A 55 11.14 6.74 -9.86
N CYS A 56 10.27 5.73 -9.71
CA CYS A 56 9.74 4.96 -10.83
C CYS A 56 9.08 5.86 -11.88
N PHE A 57 8.40 6.92 -11.46
CA PHE A 57 7.65 7.83 -12.33
C PHE A 57 8.41 9.12 -12.65
N GLN A 58 9.56 9.34 -12.00
CA GLN A 58 10.36 10.55 -12.23
C GLN A 58 10.88 10.57 -13.68
N TRP A 59 10.68 11.71 -14.35
CA TRP A 59 11.07 11.98 -15.75
C TRP A 59 10.36 11.11 -16.81
N SER A 60 9.33 10.35 -16.43
CA SER A 60 8.65 9.40 -17.32
C SER A 60 7.72 10.09 -18.35
N GLY A 61 7.29 11.32 -18.05
CA GLY A 61 6.46 12.15 -18.90
C GLY A 61 5.04 11.60 -19.09
N LYS A 62 4.88 10.62 -19.98
CA LYS A 62 3.59 9.98 -20.30
C LYS A 62 3.47 8.56 -19.78
N ASP A 63 4.54 7.97 -19.27
CA ASP A 63 4.48 6.63 -18.71
C ASP A 63 3.82 6.67 -17.33
N LEU A 64 2.57 6.19 -17.30
CA LEU A 64 1.71 6.12 -16.13
C LEU A 64 1.87 4.79 -15.38
N ASP A 65 2.55 3.81 -15.98
CA ASP A 65 2.61 2.44 -15.49
C ASP A 65 4.03 2.05 -15.02
N ALA A 66 5.02 2.92 -15.24
CA ALA A 66 6.44 2.66 -14.98
C ALA A 66 6.92 1.34 -15.62
N ALA A 67 6.46 1.05 -16.84
CA ALA A 67 6.58 -0.28 -17.44
C ALA A 67 8.03 -0.75 -17.62
N GLU A 68 8.94 0.17 -17.96
CA GLU A 68 10.38 -0.12 -18.10
C GLU A 68 11.09 -0.27 -16.74
N LYS A 69 10.50 0.24 -15.66
CA LYS A 69 11.01 0.17 -14.28
C LYS A 69 10.18 -0.77 -13.41
N ARG A 70 9.45 -1.72 -14.02
CA ARG A 70 8.46 -2.56 -13.32
C ARG A 70 9.07 -3.33 -12.15
N ASP A 71 10.28 -3.85 -12.29
CA ASP A 71 10.92 -4.61 -11.21
C ASP A 71 11.27 -3.70 -10.03
N TYR A 72 11.80 -2.50 -10.29
CA TYR A 72 12.06 -1.49 -9.26
C TYR A 72 10.76 -1.02 -8.59
N LEU A 73 9.70 -0.79 -9.37
CA LEU A 73 8.37 -0.48 -8.83
C LEU A 73 7.87 -1.54 -7.84
N LEU A 74 8.08 -2.82 -8.16
CA LEU A 74 7.67 -3.92 -7.28
C LEU A 74 8.54 -4.04 -6.04
N GLU A 75 9.85 -3.78 -6.15
CA GLU A 75 10.80 -3.77 -5.04
C GLU A 75 10.41 -2.69 -4.03
N GLU A 76 10.27 -1.44 -4.46
CA GLU A 76 9.92 -0.32 -3.58
C GLU A 76 8.51 -0.44 -3.01
N THR A 77 7.57 -1.01 -3.77
CA THR A 77 6.24 -1.35 -3.24
C THR A 77 6.34 -2.38 -2.11
N ALA A 78 7.20 -3.39 -2.27
CA ALA A 78 7.40 -4.40 -1.23
C ALA A 78 8.03 -3.79 0.02
N ASP A 79 9.00 -2.88 -0.12
CA ASP A 79 9.67 -2.25 1.00
C ASP A 79 8.74 -1.33 1.80
N VAL A 80 7.91 -0.52 1.13
CA VAL A 80 6.83 0.25 1.79
C VAL A 80 5.93 -0.68 2.61
N LEU A 81 5.52 -1.82 2.06
CA LEU A 81 4.69 -2.79 2.76
C LEU A 81 5.41 -3.43 3.95
N ILE A 82 6.68 -3.81 3.79
CA ILE A 82 7.47 -4.43 4.87
C ILE A 82 7.57 -3.48 6.06
N TYR A 83 7.94 -2.21 5.86
CA TYR A 83 8.05 -1.26 6.96
C TYR A 83 6.69 -0.90 7.57
N ALA A 84 5.62 -0.85 6.78
CA ALA A 84 4.27 -0.67 7.30
C ALA A 84 3.83 -1.83 8.22
N LEU A 85 4.16 -3.07 7.84
CA LEU A 85 3.88 -4.26 8.64
C LEU A 85 4.73 -4.31 9.91
N LEU A 86 6.02 -3.95 9.83
CA LEU A 86 6.90 -3.80 10.99
C LEU A 86 6.38 -2.72 11.95
N LEU A 87 5.84 -1.62 11.43
CA LEU A 87 5.21 -0.59 12.24
C LEU A 87 3.96 -1.12 12.94
N CYS A 88 3.11 -1.88 12.26
CA CYS A 88 1.95 -2.54 12.89
C CYS A 88 2.39 -3.47 14.02
N GLN A 89 3.41 -4.30 13.79
CA GLN A 89 4.00 -5.17 14.80
C GLN A 89 4.52 -4.37 16.00
N LYS A 90 5.23 -3.26 15.75
CA LYS A 90 5.76 -2.40 16.83
C LYS A 90 4.67 -1.73 17.65
N LEU A 91 3.56 -1.37 17.01
CA LEU A 91 2.38 -0.79 17.65
C LEU A 91 1.48 -1.82 18.32
N GLY A 92 1.72 -3.12 18.10
CA GLY A 92 0.90 -4.20 18.64
C GLY A 92 -0.50 -4.25 18.04
N VAL A 93 -0.64 -3.89 16.76
CA VAL A 93 -1.93 -3.87 16.04
C VAL A 93 -1.92 -4.85 14.88
N ASP A 94 -3.08 -5.44 14.62
CA ASP A 94 -3.31 -6.28 13.46
C ASP A 94 -3.58 -5.41 12.20
N PRO A 95 -2.80 -5.56 11.11
CA PRO A 95 -2.97 -4.79 9.88
C PRO A 95 -4.38 -4.90 9.29
N ASP A 96 -4.94 -6.12 9.25
CA ASP A 96 -6.27 -6.35 8.68
C ASP A 96 -7.34 -5.59 9.46
N THR A 97 -7.27 -5.65 10.79
CA THR A 97 -8.18 -4.91 11.67
C THR A 97 -8.12 -3.40 11.44
N ILE A 98 -6.93 -2.80 11.36
CA ILE A 98 -6.81 -1.34 11.19
C ILE A 98 -7.21 -0.87 9.79
N ILE A 99 -6.96 -1.69 8.76
CA ILE A 99 -7.35 -1.42 7.37
C ILE A 99 -8.87 -1.47 7.24
N ASN A 100 -9.53 -2.55 7.71
CA ASN A 100 -10.99 -2.67 7.61
C ASN A 100 -11.71 -1.53 8.34
N ARG A 101 -11.26 -1.18 9.55
CA ARG A 101 -11.79 -0.01 10.27
C ARG A 101 -11.62 1.29 9.48
N LYS A 102 -10.49 1.46 8.78
CA LYS A 102 -10.24 2.64 7.94
C LYS A 102 -11.12 2.64 6.69
N LEU A 103 -11.35 1.49 6.07
CA LEU A 103 -12.24 1.34 4.93
C LEU A 103 -13.69 1.69 5.30
N ASP A 104 -14.18 1.24 6.45
CA ASP A 104 -15.51 1.63 6.96
C ASP A 104 -15.63 3.16 7.14
N GLN A 105 -14.58 3.79 7.68
CA GLN A 105 -14.53 5.25 7.83
C GLN A 105 -14.49 5.97 6.48
N ASN A 106 -13.74 5.44 5.52
CA ASN A 106 -13.65 6.00 4.19
C ASN A 106 -14.98 5.84 3.44
N GLY A 107 -15.66 4.70 3.53
CA GLY A 107 -16.98 4.48 2.94
C GLY A 107 -18.03 5.46 3.46
N ARG A 108 -17.97 5.83 4.75
CA ARG A 108 -18.81 6.91 5.31
C ARG A 108 -18.46 8.29 4.77
N LYS A 109 -17.19 8.56 4.43
CA LYS A 109 -16.75 9.84 3.86
C LYS A 109 -17.00 9.94 2.36
N TYR A 110 -17.04 8.81 1.68
CA TYR A 110 -17.20 8.71 0.23
C TYR A 110 -18.37 7.75 -0.09
N PRO A 111 -19.64 8.20 0.11
CA PRO A 111 -20.80 7.43 -0.30
C PRO A 111 -20.76 7.09 -1.80
N VAL A 112 -21.20 5.89 -2.17
CA VAL A 112 -21.08 5.37 -3.55
C VAL A 112 -21.78 6.27 -4.57
N ASP A 113 -22.99 6.71 -4.25
CA ASP A 113 -23.81 7.61 -5.07
C ASP A 113 -23.17 8.99 -5.32
N GLN A 114 -22.28 9.44 -4.43
CA GLN A 114 -21.61 10.74 -4.54
C GLN A 114 -20.18 10.63 -5.11
N ALA A 115 -19.51 9.49 -4.89
CA ALA A 115 -18.08 9.34 -5.18
C ALA A 115 -17.77 8.45 -6.40
N ILE A 116 -18.75 7.74 -6.97
CA ILE A 116 -18.51 6.87 -8.14
C ILE A 116 -17.93 7.66 -9.32
N GLY A 117 -16.81 7.18 -9.87
CA GLY A 117 -16.11 7.83 -10.99
C GLY A 117 -15.52 9.21 -10.66
N SER A 118 -15.47 9.62 -9.40
CA SER A 118 -14.98 10.94 -8.98
C SER A 118 -13.71 10.84 -8.13
N ALA A 119 -12.70 11.62 -8.50
CA ALA A 119 -11.49 11.82 -7.69
C ALA A 119 -11.62 13.01 -6.71
N ARG A 120 -12.78 13.67 -6.66
CA ARG A 120 -13.04 14.80 -5.77
C ARG A 120 -12.84 14.39 -4.31
N LYS A 121 -12.31 15.31 -3.51
CA LYS A 121 -12.16 15.06 -2.07
C LYS A 121 -13.54 15.06 -1.41
N TYR A 122 -13.73 14.33 -0.30
CA TYR A 122 -15.02 14.32 0.43
C TYR A 122 -15.49 15.70 0.95
N THR A 123 -14.60 16.71 0.92
CA THR A 123 -14.91 18.11 1.21
C THR A 123 -15.52 18.87 0.03
N GLU A 124 -15.51 18.26 -1.16
CA GLU A 124 -15.95 18.80 -2.45
C GLU A 124 -17.10 17.96 -3.06
N LEU A 125 -17.59 16.97 -2.32
CA LEU A 125 -18.78 16.20 -2.67
C LEU A 125 -20.02 17.00 -2.25
N ASP A 126 -21.03 16.98 -3.12
CA ASP A 126 -22.30 17.63 -2.87
C ASP A 126 -22.98 16.91 -1.69
N ARG A 127 -23.06 17.61 -0.56
CA ARG A 127 -23.78 17.14 0.63
C ARG A 127 -25.19 17.69 0.51
N ASP A 128 -26.15 16.82 0.25
CA ASP A 128 -27.57 17.15 0.47
C ASP A 128 -27.81 17.61 1.92
#